data_AF-A0AA40G3F7-F1
#
_entry.id   AF-A0AA40G3F7-F1
#
_cell.length_a   1.000
_cell.length_b   1.000
_cell.length_c   1.000
_cell.angle_alpha   90.00
_cell.angle_beta   90.00
_cell.angle_gamma   90.00
#
_symmetry.space_group_name_H-M   'P 1'
#
loop_
_entity.id
_entity.type
_entity.pdbx_description
1 polymer ?
#
loop_
_entity_poly.entity_id
_entity_poly.type
_entity_poly.pdbx_seq_one_letter_code
_entity_poly.pdbx_strand_id
1 'polypeptide(L)'
;MMHSGPHKVMLFGAACTHVTDPIAKASKHWRLTQLSYADTHPMFTSDSFPNFFRVVPSENAFNAPRVALLMHFNWTRVGTIYQNEPRYALAHNRLVADLDDYRMEVVETQSFATEVTSALEKLKEKDVRIILGNFNEAWARRIFCEAHRFGMFGRKYQWVIMGTYAEEWWLRPGGGCEPVQLAQALHGAILTDLLPITTEKRKTIAGITTEQYQVEYDSRRGKEYSRFHGYTYDGIWAVALAIQRVASKITHHRRDQTISDFRYRDALWERLFLEALQNTSFEGVTVSKRTRDVVDVTIIKTDASSEVL
;
A
#
# COMPACT_ATOMS: atom_id res chain seq x y z
N MET A 1 -26.91 11.96 5.04
CA MET A 1 -26.68 10.55 4.66
C MET A 1 -26.71 9.59 5.87
N MET A 2 -26.08 9.90 7.02
CA MET A 2 -26.20 9.08 8.24
C MET A 2 -27.50 9.32 9.04
N HIS A 3 -28.11 10.50 8.88
CA HIS A 3 -29.33 10.92 9.58
C HIS A 3 -30.63 10.35 8.97
N SER A 4 -30.57 9.81 7.75
CA SER A 4 -31.71 9.24 7.05
C SER A 4 -31.54 7.73 6.94
N GLY A 5 -32.64 6.98 6.99
CA GLY A 5 -32.63 5.54 6.76
C GLY A 5 -32.27 5.17 5.30
N PRO A 6 -31.96 3.89 5.03
CA PRO A 6 -31.74 2.80 6.01
C PRO A 6 -30.41 3.00 6.78
N HIS A 7 -30.23 2.28 7.90
CA HIS A 7 -28.92 2.27 8.57
C HIS A 7 -27.85 1.62 7.70
N LYS A 8 -26.64 2.19 7.74
CA LYS A 8 -25.47 1.76 6.97
C LYS A 8 -24.60 0.93 7.90
N VAL A 9 -24.42 -0.35 7.57
CA VAL A 9 -23.77 -1.32 8.45
C VAL A 9 -22.24 -1.28 8.40
N MET A 10 -21.68 -0.86 7.26
CA MET A 10 -20.23 -0.75 7.02
C MET A 10 -19.98 0.32 5.96
N LEU A 11 -18.82 0.97 6.02
CA LEU A 11 -18.35 1.90 4.98
C LEU A 11 -17.34 1.18 4.07
N PHE A 12 -17.51 1.30 2.76
CA PHE A 12 -16.56 0.76 1.77
C PHE A 12 -16.00 1.90 0.92
N GLY A 13 -14.68 1.95 0.77
CA GLY A 13 -13.92 3.09 0.25
C GLY A 13 -13.15 3.87 1.34
N ALA A 14 -12.48 4.98 1.04
CA ALA A 14 -12.23 5.60 -0.26
C ALA A 14 -10.79 5.32 -0.74
N ALA A 15 -10.44 5.76 -1.95
CA ALA A 15 -9.10 5.59 -2.50
C ALA A 15 -8.11 6.69 -2.11
N CYS A 16 -8.57 7.93 -1.97
CA CYS A 16 -7.71 9.08 -1.74
C CYS A 16 -7.64 9.45 -0.25
N THR A 17 -6.43 9.63 0.27
CA THR A 17 -6.17 9.93 1.69
C THR A 17 -6.90 11.17 2.20
N HIS A 18 -7.04 12.22 1.39
CA HIS A 18 -7.77 13.43 1.78
C HIS A 18 -9.26 13.20 2.05
N VAL A 19 -9.84 12.13 1.48
CA VAL A 19 -11.23 11.69 1.76
C VAL A 19 -11.24 10.65 2.86
N THR A 20 -10.32 9.68 2.81
CA THR A 20 -10.25 8.59 3.78
C THR A 20 -10.00 9.08 5.20
N ASP A 21 -9.07 10.02 5.40
CA ASP A 21 -8.69 10.52 6.73
C ASP A 21 -9.86 11.09 7.54
N PRO A 22 -10.62 12.10 7.03
CA PRO A 22 -11.75 12.63 7.78
C PRO A 22 -12.86 11.59 8.00
N ILE A 23 -13.09 10.67 7.06
CA ILE A 23 -14.10 9.61 7.21
C ILE A 23 -13.67 8.60 8.27
N ALA A 24 -12.41 8.17 8.28
CA ALA A 24 -11.89 7.19 9.23
C ALA A 24 -11.85 7.76 10.67
N LYS A 25 -11.54 9.05 10.82
CA LYS A 25 -11.68 9.75 12.11
C LYS A 25 -13.14 9.82 12.57
N ALA A 26 -14.05 10.15 11.66
CA ALA A 26 -15.48 10.23 11.98
C ALA A 26 -16.08 8.86 12.29
N SER A 27 -15.73 7.81 11.54
CA SER A 27 -16.34 6.47 11.64
C SER A 27 -16.17 5.87 13.03
N LYS A 28 -15.05 6.12 13.70
CA LYS A 28 -14.80 5.80 15.12
C LYS A 28 -15.90 6.35 16.04
N HIS A 29 -16.34 7.59 15.86
CA HIS A 29 -17.39 8.20 16.68
C HIS A 29 -18.78 7.62 16.42
N TRP A 30 -19.00 7.04 15.24
CA TRP A 30 -20.23 6.34 14.89
C TRP A 30 -20.17 4.83 15.21
N ARG A 31 -18.99 4.35 15.64
CA ARG A 31 -18.69 2.93 15.85
C ARG A 31 -18.94 2.09 14.59
N LEU A 32 -18.52 2.64 13.45
CA LEU A 32 -18.66 2.02 12.13
C LEU A 32 -17.31 1.61 11.60
N THR A 33 -17.24 0.40 11.08
CA THR A 33 -16.06 -0.06 10.38
C THR A 33 -16.01 0.50 8.96
N GLN A 34 -14.80 0.82 8.51
CA GLN A 34 -14.50 1.27 7.17
C GLN A 34 -13.48 0.35 6.53
N LEU A 35 -13.74 -0.08 5.30
CA LEU A 35 -12.81 -0.87 4.49
C LEU A 35 -12.43 -0.11 3.22
N SER A 36 -11.17 0.35 3.13
CA SER A 36 -10.63 0.94 1.90
C SER A 36 -10.06 -0.12 0.96
N TYR A 37 -10.27 0.05 -0.34
CA TYR A 37 -9.71 -0.81 -1.38
C TYR A 37 -8.41 -0.28 -2.00
N ALA A 38 -8.03 0.99 -1.74
CA ALA A 38 -6.94 1.65 -2.48
C ALA A 38 -6.10 2.65 -1.69
N ASP A 39 -6.41 2.95 -0.43
CA ASP A 39 -5.60 3.88 0.36
C ASP A 39 -4.37 3.21 0.98
N THR A 40 -3.21 3.52 0.45
CA THR A 40 -1.92 2.93 0.84
C THR A 40 -1.16 3.75 1.87
N HIS A 41 -1.69 4.90 2.34
CA HIS A 41 -0.94 5.80 3.21
C HIS A 41 -0.52 5.11 4.53
N PRO A 42 0.74 5.25 4.98
CA PRO A 42 1.21 4.64 6.23
C PRO A 42 0.58 5.12 7.54
N MET A 43 -0.23 6.19 7.50
CA MET A 43 -0.74 6.83 8.73
C MET A 43 -1.88 6.06 9.37
N PHE A 44 -2.55 5.20 8.60
CA PHE A 44 -3.71 4.44 9.04
C PHE A 44 -3.30 3.22 9.88
N THR A 45 -2.79 3.47 11.09
CA THR A 45 -2.44 2.42 12.07
C THR A 45 -3.65 1.99 12.90
N SER A 46 -3.62 0.80 13.47
CA SER A 46 -4.70 0.24 14.29
C SER A 46 -4.93 1.06 15.56
N ASP A 47 -3.85 1.60 16.13
CA ASP A 47 -3.88 2.46 17.31
C ASP A 47 -4.57 3.79 17.02
N SER A 48 -4.27 4.40 15.87
CA SER A 48 -4.81 5.71 15.51
C SER A 48 -6.20 5.62 14.87
N PHE A 49 -6.46 4.55 14.10
CA PHE A 49 -7.67 4.34 13.31
C PHE A 49 -8.27 2.93 13.57
N PRO A 50 -8.80 2.68 14.78
CA PRO A 50 -9.20 1.33 15.21
C PRO A 50 -10.36 0.70 14.42
N ASN A 51 -11.15 1.53 13.74
CA ASN A 51 -12.27 1.08 12.92
C ASN A 51 -11.94 1.07 11.42
N PHE A 52 -10.71 1.41 11.05
CA PHE A 52 -10.27 1.44 9.66
C PHE A 52 -9.53 0.17 9.30
N PHE A 53 -9.84 -0.31 8.11
CA PHE A 53 -9.19 -1.44 7.49
C PHE A 53 -8.94 -1.15 6.02
N ARG A 54 -8.02 -1.91 5.43
CA ARG A 54 -7.79 -1.87 3.99
C ARG A 54 -7.48 -3.25 3.42
N VAL A 55 -7.79 -3.41 2.15
CA VAL A 55 -7.46 -4.59 1.35
C VAL A 55 -6.08 -4.42 0.70
N VAL A 56 -5.78 -3.20 0.25
CA VAL A 56 -4.50 -2.87 -0.38
C VAL A 56 -3.37 -2.81 0.67
N PRO A 57 -2.17 -3.32 0.37
CA PRO A 57 -0.98 -3.11 1.19
C PRO A 57 -0.66 -1.64 1.47
N SER A 58 -0.07 -1.38 2.63
CA SER A 58 0.53 -0.09 2.97
C SER A 58 1.74 0.22 2.11
N GLU A 59 2.12 1.50 2.01
CA GLU A 59 3.46 1.84 1.52
C GLU A 59 4.62 1.24 2.36
N ASN A 60 4.40 0.95 3.64
CA ASN A 60 5.37 0.23 4.48
C ASN A 60 5.63 -1.20 3.98
N ALA A 61 4.63 -1.85 3.38
CA ALA A 61 4.75 -3.24 2.93
C ALA A 61 5.75 -3.40 1.76
N PHE A 62 6.16 -2.30 1.11
CA PHE A 62 7.21 -2.34 0.10
C PHE A 62 8.63 -2.39 0.69
N ASN A 63 8.80 -2.22 2.02
CA ASN A 63 10.12 -2.26 2.64
C ASN A 63 10.67 -3.68 2.73
N ALA A 64 9.86 -4.65 3.17
CA ALA A 64 10.25 -6.06 3.25
C ALA A 64 10.86 -6.62 1.96
N PRO A 65 10.25 -6.47 0.76
CA PRO A 65 10.86 -6.96 -0.48
C PRO A 65 12.13 -6.20 -0.86
N ARG A 66 12.28 -4.91 -0.48
CA ARG A 66 13.53 -4.17 -0.69
C ARG A 66 14.64 -4.72 0.18
N VAL A 67 14.39 -4.93 1.47
CA VAL A 67 15.37 -5.52 2.39
C VAL A 67 15.77 -6.93 1.93
N ALA A 68 14.81 -7.76 1.53
CA ALA A 68 15.09 -9.09 0.98
C ALA A 68 15.96 -9.03 -0.30
N LEU A 69 15.72 -8.04 -1.17
CA LEU A 69 16.55 -7.79 -2.36
C LEU A 69 17.99 -7.43 -1.97
N LEU A 70 18.17 -6.53 -0.99
CA LEU A 70 19.50 -6.14 -0.50
C LEU A 70 20.25 -7.35 0.08
N MET A 71 19.57 -8.17 0.88
CA MET A 71 20.14 -9.41 1.43
C MET A 71 20.55 -10.39 0.33
N HIS A 72 19.72 -10.57 -0.69
CA HIS A 72 20.00 -11.48 -1.80
C HIS A 72 21.30 -11.14 -2.54
N PHE A 73 21.57 -9.84 -2.74
CA PHE A 73 22.77 -9.35 -3.40
C PHE A 73 23.94 -9.04 -2.45
N ASN A 74 23.78 -9.30 -1.14
CA ASN A 74 24.75 -8.94 -0.10
C ASN A 74 25.11 -7.43 -0.11
N TRP A 75 24.13 -6.57 -0.40
CA TRP A 75 24.30 -5.12 -0.30
C TRP A 75 24.05 -4.66 1.14
N THR A 76 25.13 -4.43 1.88
CA THR A 76 25.08 -4.05 3.29
C THR A 76 25.24 -2.55 3.53
N ARG A 77 25.67 -1.79 2.52
CA ARG A 77 25.97 -0.36 2.60
C ARG A 77 25.06 0.42 1.65
N VAL A 78 24.11 1.17 2.22
CA VAL A 78 23.06 1.87 1.46
C VAL A 78 22.99 3.34 1.84
N GLY A 79 22.46 4.17 0.94
CA GLY A 79 22.01 5.52 1.28
C GLY A 79 20.55 5.69 0.90
N THR A 80 19.88 6.63 1.55
CA THR A 80 18.44 6.82 1.39
C THR A 80 18.11 8.25 1.02
N ILE A 81 17.06 8.41 0.21
CA ILE A 81 16.55 9.71 -0.17
C ILE A 81 15.02 9.72 -0.19
N TYR A 82 14.41 10.69 0.46
CA TYR A 82 12.95 10.78 0.52
C TYR A 82 12.43 12.21 0.41
N GLN A 83 11.21 12.32 -0.11
CA GLN A 83 10.46 13.56 -0.16
C GLN A 83 9.89 13.89 1.23
N ASN A 84 10.08 15.11 1.72
CA ASN A 84 9.66 15.57 3.04
C ASN A 84 8.13 15.83 3.10
N GLU A 85 7.37 14.77 2.89
CA GLU A 85 5.93 14.71 3.10
C GLU A 85 5.59 13.46 3.93
N PRO A 86 4.58 13.51 4.82
CA PRO A 86 4.29 12.41 5.75
C PRO A 86 4.13 11.05 5.07
N ARG A 87 3.54 11.02 3.87
CA ARG A 87 3.36 9.80 3.08
C ARG A 87 4.68 9.05 2.85
N TYR A 88 5.71 9.77 2.38
CA TYR A 88 7.01 9.20 2.05
C TYR A 88 7.93 9.10 3.26
N ALA A 89 7.88 10.07 4.17
CA ALA A 89 8.68 10.09 5.39
C ALA A 89 8.32 8.95 6.34
N LEU A 90 7.04 8.62 6.51
CA LEU A 90 6.65 7.50 7.38
C LEU A 90 7.11 6.14 6.83
N ALA A 91 6.96 5.93 5.52
CA ALA A 91 7.43 4.71 4.87
C ALA A 91 8.96 4.59 4.93
N HIS A 92 9.67 5.70 4.72
CA HIS A 92 11.12 5.79 4.83
C HIS A 92 11.61 5.53 6.26
N ASN A 93 11.01 6.16 7.28
CA ASN A 93 11.41 5.94 8.67
C ASN A 93 11.26 4.47 9.07
N ARG A 94 10.19 3.81 8.61
CA ARG A 94 10.03 2.36 8.81
C ARG A 94 11.10 1.57 8.08
N LEU A 95 11.46 1.94 6.85
CA LEU A 95 12.54 1.30 6.09
C LEU A 95 13.87 1.39 6.83
N VAL A 96 14.20 2.54 7.41
CA VAL A 96 15.44 2.72 8.18
C VAL A 96 15.46 1.82 9.41
N ALA A 97 14.33 1.67 10.11
CA ALA A 97 14.21 0.71 11.22
C ALA A 97 14.39 -0.74 10.74
N ASP A 98 13.73 -1.13 9.64
CA ASP A 98 13.89 -2.47 9.07
C ASP A 98 15.35 -2.73 8.66
N LEU A 99 16.07 -1.74 8.10
CA LEU A 99 17.48 -1.87 7.74
C LEU A 99 18.39 -2.08 8.96
N ASP A 100 18.09 -1.43 10.09
CA ASP A 100 18.84 -1.58 11.35
C ASP A 100 18.66 -2.99 11.94
N ASP A 101 17.45 -3.54 11.89
CA ASP A 101 17.15 -4.92 12.34
C ASP A 101 18.02 -5.96 11.61
N TYR A 102 18.33 -5.73 10.34
CA TYR A 102 19.21 -6.58 9.52
C TYR A 102 20.69 -6.13 9.51
N ARG A 103 21.08 -5.19 10.37
CA ARG A 103 22.46 -4.68 10.52
C ARG A 103 23.04 -4.11 9.22
N MET A 104 22.21 -3.48 8.40
CA MET A 104 22.66 -2.76 7.22
C MET A 104 23.15 -1.35 7.61
N GLU A 105 24.27 -0.93 7.04
CA GLU A 105 24.83 0.41 7.24
C GLU A 105 24.09 1.41 6.35
N VAL A 106 23.33 2.31 6.98
CA VAL A 106 22.79 3.51 6.31
C VAL A 106 23.83 4.62 6.37
N VAL A 107 24.61 4.73 5.30
CA VAL A 107 25.75 5.67 5.18
C VAL A 107 25.30 7.12 5.32
N GLU A 108 24.20 7.43 4.65
CA GLU A 108 23.72 8.80 4.50
C GLU A 108 22.22 8.78 4.22
N THR A 109 21.49 9.68 4.87
CA THR A 109 20.05 9.84 4.72
C THR A 109 19.77 11.27 4.34
N GLN A 110 19.12 11.46 3.19
CA GLN A 110 18.78 12.78 2.68
C GLN A 110 17.27 12.96 2.53
N SER A 111 16.80 14.12 2.95
CA SER A 111 15.41 14.55 2.74
C SER A 111 15.40 15.77 1.85
N PHE A 112 14.36 15.93 1.04
CA PHE A 112 14.18 17.14 0.22
C PHE A 112 12.73 17.64 0.23
N ALA A 113 12.54 18.93 -0.02
CA ALA A 113 11.22 19.54 -0.12
C ALA A 113 11.04 20.32 -1.43
N THR A 114 12.01 21.17 -1.79
CA THR A 114 11.90 22.11 -2.92
C THR A 114 13.01 21.97 -3.96
N GLU A 115 14.14 21.36 -3.60
CA GLU A 115 15.29 21.10 -4.47
C GLU A 115 15.96 19.79 -4.04
N VAL A 116 16.69 19.13 -4.93
CA VAL A 116 17.31 17.82 -4.66
C VAL A 116 18.80 17.75 -4.97
N THR A 117 19.37 18.84 -5.48
CA THR A 117 20.77 18.92 -5.93
C THR A 117 21.71 18.74 -4.73
N SER A 118 21.46 19.45 -3.62
CA SER A 118 22.30 19.36 -2.42
C SER A 118 22.24 17.98 -1.76
N ALA A 119 21.07 17.33 -1.81
CA ALA A 119 20.87 15.97 -1.32
C ALA A 119 21.68 14.95 -2.13
N LEU A 120 21.63 15.04 -3.47
CA LEU A 120 22.39 14.14 -4.35
C LEU A 120 23.90 14.36 -4.23
N GLU A 121 24.34 15.60 -4.08
CA GLU A 121 25.75 15.95 -3.87
C GLU A 121 26.31 15.26 -2.62
N LYS A 122 25.60 15.34 -1.48
CA LYS A 122 26.01 14.66 -0.24
C LYS A 122 26.06 13.14 -0.39
N LEU A 123 25.08 12.52 -1.05
CA LEU A 123 25.10 11.08 -1.31
C LEU A 123 26.33 10.69 -2.17
N LYS A 124 26.68 11.52 -3.15
CA LYS A 124 27.85 11.32 -4.00
C LYS A 124 29.16 11.50 -3.24
N GLU A 125 29.29 12.53 -2.40
CA GLU A 125 30.46 12.78 -1.54
C GLU A 125 30.74 11.61 -0.60
N LYS A 126 29.68 10.98 -0.08
CA LYS A 126 29.77 9.79 0.78
C LYS A 126 29.99 8.48 0.02
N ASP A 127 30.18 8.54 -1.29
CA ASP A 127 30.32 7.39 -2.18
C ASP A 127 29.18 6.36 -2.03
N VAL A 128 27.93 6.83 -1.95
CA VAL A 128 26.77 5.93 -1.89
C VAL A 128 26.51 5.34 -3.27
N ARG A 129 26.48 4.00 -3.36
CA ARG A 129 26.28 3.26 -4.62
C ARG A 129 24.91 2.59 -4.73
N ILE A 130 24.32 2.19 -3.60
CA ILE A 130 22.97 1.61 -3.52
C ILE A 130 22.06 2.66 -2.90
N ILE A 131 21.07 3.14 -3.64
CA ILE A 131 20.24 4.28 -3.26
C ILE A 131 18.77 3.85 -3.18
N LEU A 132 18.18 4.01 -2.00
CA LEU A 132 16.77 3.70 -1.74
C LEU A 132 15.94 5.00 -1.79
N GLY A 133 14.93 5.04 -2.66
CA GLY A 133 14.13 6.24 -2.93
C GLY A 133 12.66 6.14 -2.52
N ASN A 134 12.16 7.17 -1.83
CA ASN A 134 10.76 7.32 -1.43
C ASN A 134 10.25 8.72 -1.81
N PHE A 135 9.63 8.85 -2.99
CA PHE A 135 9.15 10.13 -3.51
C PHE A 135 8.08 9.91 -4.58
N ASN A 136 7.40 10.97 -5.01
CA ASN A 136 6.37 10.91 -6.04
C ASN A 136 6.94 10.90 -7.47
N GLU A 137 6.07 10.65 -8.46
CA GLU A 137 6.43 10.60 -9.89
C GLU A 137 7.03 11.91 -10.42
N ALA A 138 6.54 13.06 -9.95
CA ALA A 138 7.05 14.35 -10.37
C ALA A 138 8.49 14.56 -9.90
N TRP A 139 8.78 14.21 -8.66
CA TRP A 139 10.11 14.26 -8.09
C TRP A 139 11.04 13.20 -8.65
N ALA A 140 10.53 12.00 -8.95
CA ALA A 140 11.32 10.97 -9.62
C ALA A 140 11.97 11.51 -10.91
N ARG A 141 11.19 12.24 -11.73
CA ARG A 141 11.73 12.82 -12.98
C ARG A 141 12.84 13.84 -12.71
N ARG A 142 12.64 14.72 -11.73
CA ARG A 142 13.63 15.73 -11.35
C ARG A 142 14.90 15.10 -10.75
N ILE A 143 14.74 14.08 -9.91
CA ILE A 143 15.84 13.36 -9.26
C ILE A 143 16.68 12.65 -10.30
N PHE A 144 16.08 11.86 -11.19
CA PHE A 144 16.85 11.15 -12.21
C PHE A 144 17.46 12.11 -13.24
N CYS A 145 16.86 13.27 -13.45
CA CYS A 145 17.47 14.33 -14.24
C CYS A 145 18.77 14.87 -13.60
N GLU A 146 18.72 15.17 -12.31
CA GLU A 146 19.91 15.61 -11.58
C GLU A 146 20.93 14.46 -11.45
N ALA A 147 20.47 13.23 -11.21
CA ALA A 147 21.34 12.05 -11.18
C ALA A 147 22.10 11.86 -12.50
N HIS A 148 21.48 12.17 -13.65
CA HIS A 148 22.17 12.20 -14.94
C HIS A 148 23.31 13.22 -14.94
N ARG A 149 23.04 14.45 -14.50
CA ARG A 149 24.03 15.55 -14.41
C ARG A 149 25.17 15.22 -13.46
N PHE A 150 24.88 14.61 -12.32
CA PHE A 150 25.88 14.19 -11.35
C PHE A 150 26.62 12.89 -11.74
N GLY A 151 26.18 12.19 -12.80
CA GLY A 151 26.75 10.90 -13.19
C GLY A 151 26.47 9.78 -12.19
N MET A 152 25.34 9.86 -11.47
CA MET A 152 24.88 8.89 -10.47
C MET A 152 23.99 7.81 -11.10
N PHE A 153 24.43 7.22 -12.22
CA PHE A 153 23.71 6.16 -12.93
C PHE A 153 24.68 5.19 -13.61
N GLY A 154 24.14 4.14 -14.24
CA GLY A 154 24.93 3.12 -14.94
C GLY A 154 25.56 2.10 -13.98
N ARG A 155 26.61 1.40 -14.45
CA ARG A 155 27.13 0.17 -13.80
C ARG A 155 27.65 0.32 -12.36
N LYS A 156 27.86 1.56 -11.89
CA LYS A 156 28.38 1.83 -10.54
C LYS A 156 27.29 2.20 -9.53
N TYR A 157 26.04 2.38 -9.98
CA TYR A 157 24.94 2.82 -9.12
C TYR A 157 23.73 1.92 -9.31
N GLN A 158 23.07 1.58 -8.21
CA GLN A 158 21.79 0.91 -8.21
C GLN A 158 20.75 1.76 -7.51
N TRP A 159 19.71 2.13 -8.24
CA TRP A 159 18.53 2.80 -7.68
C TRP A 159 17.46 1.76 -7.38
N VAL A 160 16.89 1.82 -6.18
CA VAL A 160 15.71 1.04 -5.79
C VAL A 160 14.64 2.01 -5.31
N ILE A 161 13.57 2.15 -6.09
CA ILE A 161 12.54 3.18 -5.88
C ILE A 161 11.13 2.59 -5.82
N MET A 162 10.15 3.43 -5.48
CA MET A 162 8.73 3.07 -5.56
C MET A 162 8.29 3.01 -7.03
N GLY A 163 7.51 1.99 -7.39
CA GLY A 163 7.00 1.76 -8.75
C GLY A 163 5.55 2.15 -8.95
N THR A 164 4.94 2.89 -8.02
CA THR A 164 3.51 3.26 -8.06
C THR A 164 3.19 4.39 -9.07
N TYR A 165 4.02 4.57 -10.08
CA TYR A 165 3.92 5.62 -11.09
C TYR A 165 3.08 5.19 -12.31
N ALA A 166 2.71 6.16 -13.15
CA ALA A 166 2.07 5.88 -14.42
C ALA A 166 3.00 5.16 -15.40
N GLU A 167 2.43 4.42 -16.35
CA GLU A 167 3.20 3.88 -17.48
C GLU A 167 3.91 5.01 -18.23
N GLU A 168 5.15 4.74 -18.63
CA GLU A 168 6.03 5.66 -19.36
C GLU A 168 6.15 7.06 -18.71
N TRP A 169 6.05 7.13 -17.38
CA TRP A 169 6.09 8.39 -16.64
C TRP A 169 7.29 9.27 -16.98
N TRP A 170 8.43 8.69 -17.35
CA TRP A 170 9.64 9.41 -17.75
C TRP A 170 9.50 10.19 -19.08
N LEU A 171 8.51 9.86 -19.91
CA LEU A 171 8.21 10.62 -21.13
C LEU A 171 7.38 11.87 -20.86
N ARG A 172 6.81 12.02 -19.65
CA ARG A 172 5.94 13.15 -19.30
C ARG A 172 6.75 14.42 -19.02
N PRO A 173 6.23 15.61 -19.40
CA PRO A 173 6.95 16.89 -19.24
C PRO A 173 7.08 17.30 -17.77
N GLY A 174 8.20 17.94 -17.40
CA GLY A 174 8.44 18.46 -16.05
C GLY A 174 9.62 17.85 -15.28
N GLY A 175 10.44 17.04 -15.95
CA GLY A 175 11.67 16.46 -15.39
C GLY A 175 12.90 17.39 -15.38
N GLY A 176 12.90 18.45 -16.20
CA GLY A 176 14.03 19.40 -16.27
C GLY A 176 15.16 19.01 -17.25
N CYS A 177 15.00 17.90 -17.98
CA CYS A 177 15.89 17.43 -19.05
C CYS A 177 15.12 16.67 -20.12
N GLU A 178 15.82 16.33 -21.20
CA GLU A 178 15.28 15.57 -22.32
C GLU A 178 14.91 14.13 -21.90
N PRO A 179 13.83 13.54 -22.45
CA PRO A 179 13.41 12.17 -22.13
C PRO A 179 14.52 11.13 -22.32
N VAL A 180 15.42 11.33 -23.29
CA VAL A 180 16.57 10.45 -23.53
C VAL A 180 17.56 10.44 -22.37
N GLN A 181 17.81 11.60 -21.74
CA GLN A 181 18.72 11.72 -20.59
C GLN A 181 18.10 11.02 -19.38
N LEU A 182 16.80 11.20 -19.20
CA LEU A 182 16.06 10.55 -18.12
C LEU A 182 16.03 9.03 -18.28
N ALA A 183 15.78 8.53 -19.49
CA ALA A 183 15.82 7.11 -19.80
C ALA A 183 17.21 6.49 -19.56
N GLN A 184 18.29 7.22 -19.88
CA GLN A 184 19.66 6.79 -19.58
C GLN A 184 19.89 6.67 -18.06
N ALA A 185 19.44 7.65 -17.27
CA ALA A 185 19.61 7.64 -15.83
C ALA A 185 18.76 6.56 -15.13
N LEU A 186 17.58 6.26 -15.69
CA LEU A 186 16.69 5.22 -15.21
C LEU A 186 17.11 3.81 -15.60
N HIS A 187 18.01 3.66 -16.57
CA HIS A 187 18.41 2.35 -17.08
C HIS A 187 18.99 1.48 -15.95
N GLY A 188 18.32 0.36 -15.67
CA GLY A 188 18.69 -0.58 -14.61
C GLY A 188 18.14 -0.25 -13.23
N ALA A 189 17.34 0.82 -13.05
CA ALA A 189 16.65 1.09 -11.80
C ALA A 189 15.65 -0.05 -11.47
N ILE A 190 15.59 -0.44 -10.20
CA ILE A 190 14.65 -1.45 -9.71
C ILE A 190 13.47 -0.72 -9.07
N LEU A 191 12.26 -1.06 -9.53
CA LEU A 191 11.03 -0.48 -9.02
C LEU A 191 10.29 -1.53 -8.19
N THR A 192 9.87 -1.15 -6.99
CA THR A 192 9.02 -1.98 -6.14
C THR A 192 7.58 -1.55 -6.30
N ASP A 193 6.74 -2.46 -6.79
CA ASP A 193 5.36 -2.16 -7.11
C ASP A 193 4.41 -3.23 -6.60
N LEU A 194 3.14 -2.88 -6.57
CA LEU A 194 2.05 -3.73 -6.14
C LEU A 194 1.50 -4.55 -7.30
N LEU A 195 1.38 -5.85 -7.08
CA LEU A 195 0.84 -6.82 -8.02
C LEU A 195 -0.70 -6.71 -8.08
N PRO A 196 -1.32 -6.26 -9.19
CA PRO A 196 -2.77 -6.01 -9.23
C PRO A 196 -3.63 -7.28 -9.08
N ILE A 197 -3.16 -8.41 -9.60
CA ILE A 197 -3.78 -9.73 -9.51
C ILE A 197 -2.70 -10.82 -9.39
N THR A 198 -3.00 -11.90 -8.68
CA THR A 198 -2.05 -13.00 -8.52
C THR A 198 -1.78 -13.73 -9.84
N THR A 199 -0.54 -14.17 -10.01
CA THR A 199 -0.11 -15.02 -11.14
C THR A 199 -0.33 -16.51 -10.86
N GLU A 200 -0.81 -16.86 -9.66
CA GLU A 200 -1.13 -18.23 -9.28
C GLU A 200 -2.41 -18.73 -9.97
N LYS A 201 -2.31 -19.90 -10.60
CA LYS A 201 -3.43 -20.56 -11.27
C LYS A 201 -4.26 -21.35 -10.28
N ARG A 202 -5.20 -20.68 -9.63
CA ARG A 202 -6.08 -21.29 -8.61
C ARG A 202 -7.49 -20.75 -8.71
N LYS A 203 -8.45 -21.55 -8.21
CA LYS A 203 -9.83 -21.10 -8.08
C LYS A 203 -9.98 -20.25 -6.82
N THR A 204 -10.60 -19.10 -6.97
CA THR A 204 -10.95 -18.19 -5.89
C THR A 204 -12.23 -18.64 -5.16
N ILE A 205 -12.61 -17.94 -4.09
CA ILE A 205 -13.89 -18.15 -3.40
C ILE A 205 -15.11 -18.06 -4.34
N ALA A 206 -15.01 -17.27 -5.41
CA ALA A 206 -16.07 -17.15 -6.41
C ALA A 206 -16.15 -18.35 -7.38
N GLY A 207 -15.25 -19.34 -7.25
CA GLY A 207 -15.19 -20.52 -8.11
C GLY A 207 -14.54 -20.30 -9.47
N ILE A 208 -14.06 -19.08 -9.75
CA ILE A 208 -13.37 -18.68 -11.00
C ILE A 208 -11.86 -18.53 -10.77
N THR A 209 -11.07 -18.67 -11.84
CA THR A 209 -9.63 -18.37 -11.82
C THR A 209 -9.35 -16.88 -12.05
N THR A 210 -8.11 -16.45 -11.80
CA THR A 210 -7.69 -15.06 -12.07
C THR A 210 -7.73 -14.72 -13.56
N GLU A 211 -7.45 -15.66 -14.46
CA GLU A 211 -7.56 -15.45 -15.91
C GLU A 211 -9.02 -15.26 -16.33
N GLN A 212 -9.93 -16.08 -15.79
CA GLN A 212 -11.37 -15.94 -16.06
C GLN A 212 -11.89 -14.59 -15.55
N TYR A 213 -11.48 -14.20 -14.33
CA TYR A 213 -11.77 -12.88 -13.78
C TYR A 213 -11.23 -11.75 -14.67
N GLN A 214 -10.00 -11.87 -15.17
CA GLN A 214 -9.38 -10.84 -16.01
C GLN A 214 -10.16 -10.65 -17.32
N VAL A 215 -10.54 -11.75 -17.98
CA VAL A 215 -11.39 -11.70 -19.19
C VAL A 215 -12.72 -11.00 -18.89
N GLU A 216 -13.36 -11.31 -17.77
CA GLU A 216 -14.60 -10.67 -17.37
C GLU A 216 -14.43 -9.17 -17.09
N TYR A 217 -13.38 -8.79 -16.37
CA TYR A 217 -13.04 -7.38 -16.10
C TYR A 217 -12.78 -6.61 -17.39
N ASP A 218 -11.95 -7.15 -18.28
CA ASP A 218 -11.62 -6.53 -19.57
C ASP A 218 -12.85 -6.37 -20.46
N SER A 219 -13.82 -7.29 -20.40
CA SER A 219 -15.07 -7.17 -21.15
C SER A 219 -16.00 -6.06 -20.65
N ARG A 220 -15.84 -5.60 -19.40
CA ARG A 220 -16.76 -4.66 -18.72
C ARG A 220 -16.15 -3.29 -18.43
N ARG A 221 -14.82 -3.17 -18.35
CA ARG A 221 -14.13 -1.93 -17.91
C ARG A 221 -14.19 -0.77 -18.89
N GLY A 222 -14.67 -1.01 -20.12
CA GLY A 222 -14.61 -0.01 -21.18
C GLY A 222 -13.16 0.28 -21.56
N LYS A 223 -12.78 1.56 -21.61
CA LYS A 223 -11.42 1.99 -22.04
C LYS A 223 -10.43 2.17 -20.89
N GLU A 224 -10.92 2.31 -19.67
CA GLU A 224 -10.08 2.67 -18.53
C GLU A 224 -9.54 1.41 -17.84
N TYR A 225 -8.28 1.47 -17.43
CA TYR A 225 -7.66 0.46 -16.57
C TYR A 225 -7.50 1.04 -15.17
N SER A 226 -7.81 0.25 -14.14
CA SER A 226 -7.48 0.62 -12.76
C SER A 226 -6.75 -0.52 -12.08
N ARG A 227 -5.50 -0.31 -11.69
CA ARG A 227 -4.68 -1.27 -10.94
C ARG A 227 -5.30 -1.75 -9.61
N PHE A 228 -6.36 -1.10 -9.13
CA PHE A 228 -7.09 -1.47 -7.90
C PHE A 228 -8.34 -2.33 -8.15
N HIS A 229 -8.58 -2.79 -9.39
CA HIS A 229 -9.77 -3.59 -9.72
C HIS A 229 -9.86 -4.88 -8.90
N GLY A 230 -8.74 -5.60 -8.74
CA GLY A 230 -8.67 -6.85 -7.95
C GLY A 230 -8.93 -6.59 -6.47
N TYR A 231 -8.30 -5.57 -5.90
CA TYR A 231 -8.50 -5.17 -4.49
C TYR A 231 -9.93 -4.73 -4.20
N THR A 232 -10.59 -4.10 -5.18
CA THR A 232 -12.01 -3.75 -5.05
C THR A 232 -12.89 -4.99 -5.05
N TYR A 233 -12.62 -5.94 -5.95
CA TYR A 233 -13.34 -7.21 -6.05
C TYR A 233 -13.23 -8.03 -4.76
N ASP A 234 -12.01 -8.24 -4.27
CA ASP A 234 -11.76 -8.95 -3.01
C ASP A 234 -12.32 -8.17 -1.81
N GLY A 235 -12.29 -6.84 -1.85
CA GLY A 235 -12.90 -6.00 -0.82
C GLY A 235 -14.40 -6.21 -0.65
N ILE A 236 -15.15 -6.37 -1.74
CA ILE A 236 -16.59 -6.67 -1.67
C ILE A 236 -16.85 -8.06 -1.10
N TRP A 237 -16.04 -9.06 -1.48
CA TRP A 237 -16.12 -10.40 -0.87
C TRP A 237 -15.84 -10.35 0.64
N ALA A 238 -14.83 -9.58 1.06
CA ALA A 238 -14.49 -9.38 2.46
C ALA A 238 -15.66 -8.73 3.24
N VAL A 239 -16.31 -7.71 2.68
CA VAL A 239 -17.51 -7.08 3.27
C VAL A 239 -18.64 -8.11 3.41
N ALA A 240 -18.92 -8.88 2.36
CA ALA A 240 -19.99 -9.87 2.37
C ALA A 240 -19.77 -10.96 3.44
N LEU A 241 -18.55 -11.51 3.52
CA LEU A 241 -18.18 -12.51 4.52
C LEU A 241 -18.23 -11.95 5.95
N ALA A 242 -17.81 -10.71 6.15
CA ALA A 242 -17.89 -10.06 7.44
C ALA A 242 -19.35 -9.87 7.89
N ILE A 243 -20.22 -9.37 7.00
CA ILE A 243 -21.65 -9.23 7.27
C ILE A 243 -22.28 -10.59 7.59
N GLN A 244 -21.97 -11.63 6.82
CA GLN A 244 -22.47 -12.99 7.06
C GLN A 244 -22.07 -13.51 8.45
N ARG A 245 -20.82 -13.30 8.85
CA ARG A 245 -20.32 -13.71 10.18
C ARG A 245 -21.00 -12.95 11.31
N VAL A 246 -21.19 -11.64 11.14
CA VAL A 246 -21.92 -10.82 12.12
C VAL A 246 -23.38 -11.25 12.22
N ALA A 247 -24.05 -11.51 11.10
CA ALA A 247 -25.44 -11.99 11.07
C ALA A 247 -25.61 -13.32 11.82
N SER A 248 -24.63 -14.22 11.71
CA SER A 248 -24.61 -15.46 12.50
C SER A 248 -24.39 -15.17 13.99
N LYS A 249 -23.35 -14.40 14.34
CA LYS A 249 -22.98 -14.12 15.74
C LYS A 249 -24.00 -13.29 16.51
N ILE A 250 -24.71 -12.34 15.89
CA ILE A 250 -25.64 -11.48 16.62
C ILE A 250 -26.75 -12.28 17.30
N THR A 251 -27.28 -13.30 16.63
CA THR A 251 -28.36 -14.14 17.17
C THR A 251 -27.96 -14.90 18.43
N HIS A 252 -26.66 -15.15 18.63
CA HIS A 252 -26.15 -15.75 19.86
C HIS A 252 -26.08 -14.77 21.03
N HIS A 253 -25.88 -13.48 20.77
CA HIS A 253 -25.83 -12.44 21.80
C HIS A 253 -27.20 -11.80 22.07
N ARG A 254 -28.02 -11.63 21.03
CA ARG A 254 -29.33 -11.00 21.06
C ARG A 254 -30.25 -11.79 20.11
N ARG A 255 -30.99 -12.76 20.67
CA ARG A 255 -31.78 -13.76 19.92
C ARG A 255 -32.87 -13.15 19.04
N ASP A 256 -33.34 -11.97 19.41
CA ASP A 256 -34.39 -11.20 18.75
C ASP A 256 -33.85 -10.21 17.70
N GLN A 257 -32.52 -10.10 17.54
CA GLN A 257 -31.90 -9.17 16.61
C GLN A 257 -31.28 -9.87 15.41
N THR A 258 -31.42 -9.21 14.28
CA THR A 258 -30.81 -9.57 13.00
C THR A 258 -29.95 -8.42 12.50
N ILE A 259 -29.31 -8.58 11.33
CA ILE A 259 -28.48 -7.52 10.73
C ILE A 259 -29.26 -6.23 10.45
N SER A 260 -30.57 -6.29 10.21
CA SER A 260 -31.40 -5.10 9.98
C SER A 260 -31.59 -4.26 11.25
N ASP A 261 -31.36 -4.85 12.42
CA ASP A 261 -31.46 -4.18 13.72
C ASP A 261 -30.16 -3.48 14.13
N PHE A 262 -29.22 -3.35 13.19
CA PHE A 262 -27.99 -2.60 13.38
C PHE A 262 -28.27 -1.18 13.88
N ARG A 263 -27.51 -0.76 14.90
CA ARG A 263 -27.59 0.58 15.48
C ARG A 263 -26.21 1.22 15.55
N TYR A 264 -26.13 2.47 15.14
CA TYR A 264 -24.92 3.28 15.35
C TYR A 264 -24.59 3.40 16.83
N ARG A 265 -23.30 3.56 17.14
CA ARG A 265 -22.78 3.78 18.49
C ARG A 265 -23.03 2.63 19.49
N ASP A 266 -23.44 1.46 19.02
CA ASP A 266 -23.53 0.25 19.86
C ASP A 266 -22.17 -0.47 19.91
N ALA A 267 -21.66 -0.73 21.11
CA ALA A 267 -20.36 -1.39 21.33
C ALA A 267 -20.34 -2.84 20.84
N LEU A 268 -21.48 -3.54 20.95
CA LEU A 268 -21.56 -4.95 20.56
C LEU A 268 -21.45 -5.06 19.03
N TRP A 269 -22.22 -4.23 18.31
CA TRP A 269 -22.17 -4.19 16.85
C TRP A 269 -20.76 -3.86 16.35
N GLU A 270 -20.13 -2.84 16.93
CA GLU A 270 -18.75 -2.47 16.63
C GLU A 270 -17.79 -3.65 16.78
N ARG A 271 -17.77 -4.27 17.97
CA ARG A 271 -16.89 -5.38 18.28
C ARG A 271 -17.10 -6.55 17.33
N LEU A 272 -18.36 -6.90 17.04
CA LEU A 272 -18.67 -8.00 16.11
C LEU A 272 -18.13 -7.73 14.71
N PHE A 273 -18.25 -6.50 14.20
CA PHE A 273 -17.70 -6.14 12.89
C PHE A 273 -16.18 -6.09 12.89
N LEU A 274 -15.55 -5.54 13.92
CA LEU A 274 -14.09 -5.53 14.09
C LEU A 274 -13.53 -6.96 14.09
N GLU A 275 -14.12 -7.84 14.91
CA GLU A 275 -13.73 -9.26 14.98
C GLU A 275 -13.99 -10.00 13.66
N ALA A 276 -15.11 -9.72 13.00
CA ALA A 276 -15.45 -10.37 11.73
C ALA A 276 -14.43 -10.02 10.65
N LEU A 277 -14.06 -8.74 10.54
CA LEU A 277 -13.07 -8.26 9.58
C LEU A 277 -11.67 -8.82 9.90
N GLN A 278 -11.21 -8.72 11.15
CA GLN A 278 -9.89 -9.23 11.59
C GLN A 278 -9.69 -10.72 11.29
N ASN A 279 -10.74 -11.52 11.43
CA ASN A 279 -10.65 -12.96 11.24
C ASN A 279 -11.01 -13.39 9.80
N THR A 280 -11.30 -12.46 8.90
CA THR A 280 -11.65 -12.79 7.50
C THR A 280 -10.38 -13.13 6.75
N SER A 281 -10.37 -14.31 6.14
CA SER A 281 -9.35 -14.81 5.22
C SER A 281 -10.05 -15.71 4.21
N PHE A 282 -9.68 -15.56 2.94
CA PHE A 282 -10.15 -16.37 1.83
C PHE A 282 -9.23 -16.19 0.63
N GLU A 283 -9.33 -17.13 -0.33
CA GLU A 283 -8.57 -17.09 -1.58
C GLU A 283 -9.26 -16.16 -2.58
N GLY A 284 -8.74 -14.93 -2.69
CA GLY A 284 -9.17 -13.90 -3.64
C GLY A 284 -8.35 -13.84 -4.93
N VAL A 285 -8.60 -12.82 -5.75
CA VAL A 285 -7.86 -12.58 -7.01
C VAL A 285 -6.53 -11.85 -6.81
N THR A 286 -6.29 -11.27 -5.63
CA THR A 286 -5.06 -10.50 -5.32
C THR A 286 -4.01 -11.25 -4.49
N VAL A 287 -4.37 -12.38 -3.87
CA VAL A 287 -3.55 -13.10 -2.88
C VAL A 287 -2.57 -14.09 -3.53
N SER A 288 -1.35 -14.21 -3.00
CA SER A 288 -0.36 -15.26 -3.33
C SER A 288 0.11 -15.96 -2.05
N LYS A 289 0.31 -17.29 -2.10
CA LYS A 289 0.76 -18.10 -0.95
C LYS A 289 2.23 -17.88 -0.54
N ARG A 290 3.02 -17.15 -1.34
CA ARG A 290 4.47 -17.01 -1.12
C ARG A 290 4.86 -16.01 -0.04
N THR A 291 3.93 -15.17 0.41
CA THR A 291 4.14 -14.25 1.51
C THR A 291 3.41 -14.78 2.74
N ARG A 292 4.07 -15.68 3.49
CA ARG A 292 3.48 -16.24 4.73
C ARG A 292 3.33 -15.21 5.85
N ASP A 293 3.93 -14.02 5.70
CA ASP A 293 3.92 -12.98 6.73
C ASP A 293 3.19 -11.69 6.30
N VAL A 294 2.66 -11.63 5.07
CA VAL A 294 1.73 -10.58 4.62
C VAL A 294 0.83 -11.17 3.53
N VAL A 295 -0.49 -11.00 3.64
CA VAL A 295 -1.49 -11.23 2.58
C VAL A 295 -2.03 -12.68 2.46
N ASP A 296 -2.96 -13.07 3.35
CA ASP A 296 -4.26 -13.60 2.87
C ASP A 296 -5.11 -12.38 2.39
N VAL A 297 -6.39 -12.53 2.00
CA VAL A 297 -7.33 -11.40 2.22
C VAL A 297 -7.56 -11.26 3.73
N THR A 298 -6.48 -11.16 4.51
CA THR A 298 -6.47 -10.62 5.86
C THR A 298 -6.74 -9.16 5.65
N ILE A 299 -7.90 -8.74 6.11
CA ILE A 299 -8.19 -7.34 6.25
C ILE A 299 -7.17 -6.80 7.24
N ILE A 300 -6.15 -6.10 6.74
CA ILE A 300 -4.95 -5.76 7.52
C ILE A 300 -5.40 -4.86 8.67
N LYS A 301 -5.43 -5.42 9.87
CA LYS A 301 -5.40 -4.63 11.11
C LYS A 301 -3.96 -4.15 11.22
N THR A 302 -3.78 -2.85 11.12
CA THR A 302 -2.47 -2.22 11.01
C THR A 302 -1.74 -2.20 12.36
N ASP A 303 -1.39 -3.37 12.89
CA ASP A 303 -0.48 -3.49 14.03
C ASP A 303 0.97 -3.47 13.53
N ALA A 304 1.76 -2.54 14.06
CA ALA A 304 3.17 -2.33 13.71
C ALA A 304 4.13 -3.39 14.30
N SER A 305 3.59 -4.50 14.83
CA SER A 305 4.31 -5.37 15.78
C SER A 305 4.22 -6.87 15.51
N SER A 306 3.67 -7.32 14.37
CA SER A 306 3.55 -8.76 14.06
C SER A 306 4.34 -9.24 12.84
N GLU A 307 5.24 -8.44 12.28
CA GLU A 307 6.09 -8.82 11.13
C GLU A 307 7.52 -9.23 11.54
N VAL A 308 7.68 -9.94 12.66
CA VAL A 308 8.98 -10.52 13.07
C VAL A 308 8.79 -11.98 13.46
N LEU A 309 9.03 -12.88 12.50
CA LEU A 309 9.85 -14.11 12.61
C LEU A 309 9.79 -14.93 11.31
#